data_AF-D2YD73-F1
#
_entry.id   AF-D2YD73-F1
#
_cell.length_a   1.000
_cell.length_b   1.000
_cell.length_c   1.000
_cell.angle_alpha   90.00
_cell.angle_beta   90.00
_cell.angle_gamma   90.00
#
_symmetry.space_group_name_H-M   'P 1'
#
loop_
_entity.id
_entity.type
_entity.pdbx_description
1 polymer ?
#
loop_
_entity_poly.entity_id
_entity_poly.type
_entity_poly.pdbx_seq_one_letter_code
_entity_poly.pdbx_strand_id
1 'polypeptide(L)'
;MKLSTSRHHHYLSQCYLKGFTQGSAKKSKLTVLDLKNKKKFETTPRNVGGMRDFNRVEIEGVDPEIVEKTQSDFEGKAATALKRLEETSDFSGETKDVILELIGMLAIKSPEMREHLAKPQIQIANHIMAMTFESKERWESQVAQIKQDTGEDIADGITFEEMKDMFERGAFEVSVSKEHQIYMELLGMQRITELLHQRNWVLLKTGEGAGEFITTDNPVSLTWHDSASASFISPGFGLPDTMVYFPVSKNLALVGEFNREDGVRDANKHLVAILNSKIIENSYQRVLASKSNFNYIAKGGVMQLGNTLV
;
A
#
# COMPACT_ATOMS: atom_id res chain seq x y z
N MET A 1 -0.12 3.88 -35.37
CA MET A 1 0.40 4.74 -34.29
C MET A 1 1.00 3.84 -33.23
N LYS A 2 2.31 3.93 -32.94
CA LYS A 2 2.88 3.28 -31.75
C LYS A 2 2.28 3.98 -30.54
N LEU A 3 1.32 3.33 -29.86
CA LEU A 3 0.88 3.77 -28.54
C LEU A 3 2.12 3.79 -27.65
N SER A 4 2.53 4.97 -27.22
CA SER A 4 3.58 5.15 -26.23
C SER A 4 3.10 4.51 -24.93
N THR A 5 3.46 3.25 -24.68
CA THR A 5 3.17 2.54 -23.44
C THR A 5 3.97 3.19 -22.31
N SER A 6 3.28 3.77 -21.34
CA SER A 6 3.92 4.36 -20.17
C SER A 6 4.44 3.24 -19.28
N ARG A 7 5.70 2.83 -19.44
CA ARG A 7 6.33 1.80 -18.61
C ARG A 7 6.52 2.20 -17.15
N HIS A 8 6.10 3.40 -16.73
CA HIS A 8 6.18 3.87 -15.35
C HIS A 8 4.80 3.75 -14.72
N HIS A 9 4.59 2.66 -13.97
CA HIS A 9 3.31 2.28 -13.38
C HIS A 9 3.28 2.77 -11.93
N HIS A 10 2.19 3.43 -11.55
CA HIS A 10 2.06 4.02 -10.22
C HIS A 10 1.50 3.01 -9.22
N TYR A 11 2.22 2.84 -8.11
CA TYR A 11 1.72 2.12 -6.95
C TYR A 11 1.08 3.08 -5.95
N LEU A 12 1.59 4.33 -5.86
CA LEU A 12 0.93 5.42 -5.15
C LEU A 12 0.30 6.37 -6.18
N SER A 13 -1.02 6.49 -6.11
CA SER A 13 -1.78 7.17 -7.15
C SER A 13 -1.44 8.66 -7.30
N GLN A 14 -1.22 9.12 -8.53
CA GLN A 14 -1.04 10.54 -8.81
C GLN A 14 -2.30 11.37 -8.54
N CYS A 15 -3.50 10.77 -8.71
CA CYS A 15 -4.74 11.51 -8.45
C CYS A 15 -4.91 11.80 -6.95
N TYR A 16 -4.46 10.87 -6.11
CA TYR A 16 -4.39 11.03 -4.66
C TYR A 16 -3.34 12.06 -4.25
N LEU A 17 -2.09 11.90 -4.72
CA LEU A 17 -0.98 12.79 -4.36
C LEU A 17 -1.20 14.27 -4.73
N LYS A 18 -2.07 14.54 -5.71
CA LYS A 18 -2.53 15.90 -6.06
C LYS A 18 -3.00 16.68 -4.82
N GLY A 19 -3.71 16.03 -3.89
CA GLY A 19 -4.24 16.65 -2.66
C GLY A 19 -3.18 17.16 -1.68
N PHE A 20 -1.93 16.74 -1.85
CA PHE A 20 -0.80 17.13 -1.00
C PHE A 20 0.20 18.04 -1.72
N THR A 21 -0.15 18.52 -2.92
CA THR A 21 0.68 19.49 -3.63
C THR A 21 0.41 20.92 -3.16
N GLN A 22 1.38 21.81 -3.34
CA GLN A 22 1.28 23.23 -2.98
C GLN A 22 0.05 23.90 -3.61
N GLY A 23 -0.18 23.66 -4.91
CA GLY A 23 -1.29 24.22 -5.69
C GLY A 23 -2.45 23.26 -5.97
N SER A 24 -2.53 22.11 -5.27
CA SER A 24 -3.59 21.11 -5.48
C SER A 24 -3.76 20.70 -6.95
N ALA A 25 -2.65 20.48 -7.67
CA ALA A 25 -2.62 20.20 -9.10
C ALA A 25 -1.55 19.15 -9.45
N LYS A 26 -1.80 18.32 -10.48
CA LYS A 26 -0.90 17.21 -10.87
C LYS A 26 0.52 17.65 -11.23
N LYS A 27 0.68 18.88 -11.74
CA LYS A 27 1.99 19.47 -12.08
C LYS A 27 2.57 20.37 -10.97
N SER A 28 1.81 20.59 -9.89
CA SER A 28 2.32 21.32 -8.74
C SER A 28 3.32 20.44 -7.98
N LYS A 29 4.29 21.11 -7.36
CA LYS A 29 5.25 20.42 -6.49
C LYS A 29 4.61 20.02 -5.16
N LEU A 30 5.18 18.99 -4.56
CA LEU A 30 5.05 18.59 -3.17
C LEU A 30 6.45 18.42 -2.58
N THR A 31 6.57 18.59 -1.27
CA THR A 31 7.78 18.31 -0.50
C THR A 31 7.85 16.83 -0.16
N VAL A 32 9.00 16.22 -0.41
CA VAL A 32 9.35 14.86 0.01
C VAL A 32 10.41 14.94 1.11
N LEU A 33 10.14 14.30 2.24
CA LEU A 33 11.14 14.03 3.28
C LEU A 33 11.47 12.54 3.21
N ASP A 34 12.67 12.21 2.74
CA ASP A 34 13.20 10.85 2.71
C ASP A 34 13.86 10.53 4.05
N LEU A 35 13.13 9.81 4.90
CA LEU A 35 13.53 9.53 6.28
C LEU A 35 14.72 8.58 6.36
N LYS A 36 14.87 7.69 5.36
CA LYS A 36 15.96 6.71 5.27
C LYS A 36 17.25 7.38 4.82
N ASN A 37 17.19 8.21 3.78
CA ASN A 37 18.38 8.87 3.23
C ASN A 37 18.67 10.23 3.87
N LYS A 38 17.82 10.71 4.79
CA LYS A 38 17.94 12.02 5.45
C LYS A 38 18.04 13.17 4.44
N LYS A 39 17.11 13.18 3.48
CA LYS A 39 17.06 14.19 2.42
C LYS A 39 15.69 14.85 2.35
N LYS A 40 15.71 16.15 2.03
CA LYS A 40 14.52 16.94 1.69
C LYS A 40 14.65 17.45 0.26
N PHE A 41 13.60 17.26 -0.54
CA PHE A 41 13.52 17.84 -1.88
C PHE A 41 12.07 18.08 -2.29
N GLU A 42 11.88 18.83 -3.36
CA GLU A 42 10.56 19.04 -3.95
C GLU A 42 10.47 18.38 -5.32
N THR A 43 9.32 17.80 -5.63
CA THR A 43 9.07 17.17 -6.94
C THR A 43 7.58 17.13 -7.26
N THR A 44 7.20 16.61 -8.42
CA THR A 44 5.79 16.42 -8.81
C THR A 44 5.30 15.02 -8.44
N PRO A 45 3.98 14.81 -8.25
CA PRO A 45 3.38 13.50 -8.03
C PRO A 45 3.88 12.40 -8.98
N ARG A 46 4.09 12.71 -10.27
CA ARG A 46 4.61 11.76 -11.26
C ARG A 46 5.95 11.11 -10.88
N ASN A 47 6.79 11.81 -10.13
CA ASN A 47 8.12 11.34 -9.78
C ASN A 47 8.14 10.62 -8.41
N VAL A 48 6.96 10.42 -7.81
CA VAL A 48 6.80 9.80 -6.49
C VAL A 48 5.87 8.60 -6.65
N GLY A 49 6.29 7.46 -6.12
CA GLY A 49 5.39 6.32 -6.01
C GLY A 49 5.05 5.60 -7.31
N GLY A 50 6.00 5.59 -8.25
CA GLY A 50 5.91 4.78 -9.47
C GLY A 50 7.18 3.97 -9.70
N MET A 51 7.01 2.83 -10.36
CA MET A 51 8.08 1.88 -10.67
C MET A 51 7.90 1.38 -12.10
N ARG A 52 9.02 1.00 -12.73
CA ARG A 52 8.98 0.48 -14.09
C ARG A 52 8.26 -0.87 -14.13
N ASP A 53 7.29 -1.03 -15.04
CA ASP A 53 6.55 -2.27 -15.32
C ASP A 53 5.92 -2.94 -14.08
N PHE A 54 5.56 -2.15 -13.05
CA PHE A 54 5.05 -2.64 -11.76
C PHE A 54 3.79 -3.51 -11.90
N ASN A 55 2.88 -3.09 -12.78
CA ASN A 55 1.61 -3.78 -13.07
C ASN A 55 1.62 -4.62 -14.35
N ARG A 56 2.76 -4.75 -15.03
CA ARG A 56 2.81 -5.45 -16.33
C ARG A 56 2.80 -6.97 -16.13
N VAL A 57 1.88 -7.67 -16.77
CA VAL A 57 1.71 -9.14 -16.71
C VAL A 57 2.21 -9.82 -17.99
N GLU A 58 2.73 -11.04 -17.87
CA GLU A 58 3.17 -11.87 -19.00
C GLU A 58 2.32 -13.15 -19.05
N ILE A 59 1.09 -13.03 -19.56
CA ILE A 59 0.14 -14.15 -19.69
C ILE A 59 -0.22 -14.29 -21.17
N GLU A 60 -0.14 -15.51 -21.71
CA GLU A 60 -0.44 -15.77 -23.11
C GLU A 60 -1.87 -15.34 -23.47
N GLY A 61 -2.02 -14.62 -24.58
CA GLY A 61 -3.32 -14.13 -25.05
C GLY A 61 -3.91 -12.95 -24.26
N VAL A 62 -3.25 -12.48 -23.20
CA VAL A 62 -3.70 -11.35 -22.38
C VAL A 62 -2.88 -10.10 -22.70
N ASP A 63 -3.53 -8.95 -22.76
CA ASP A 63 -2.85 -7.65 -22.89
C ASP A 63 -1.94 -7.40 -21.67
N PRO A 64 -0.61 -7.27 -21.84
CA PRO A 64 0.32 -7.05 -20.73
C PRO A 64 0.00 -5.81 -19.88
N GLU A 65 -0.73 -4.84 -20.44
CA GLU A 65 -1.08 -3.57 -19.79
C GLU A 65 -2.49 -3.58 -19.18
N ILE A 66 -3.19 -4.73 -19.17
CA ILE A 66 -4.59 -4.81 -18.72
C ILE A 66 -4.79 -4.28 -17.29
N VAL A 67 -3.85 -4.58 -16.39
CA VAL A 67 -3.90 -4.14 -14.99
C VAL A 67 -3.70 -2.63 -14.89
N GLU A 68 -2.73 -2.07 -15.61
CA GLU A 68 -2.44 -0.63 -15.60
C GLU A 68 -3.60 0.17 -16.21
N LYS A 69 -4.19 -0.31 -17.31
CA LYS A 69 -5.34 0.33 -17.96
C LYS A 69 -6.56 0.35 -17.03
N THR A 70 -6.88 -0.80 -16.44
CA THR A 70 -8.01 -0.92 -15.50
C THR A 70 -7.83 -0.01 -14.30
N GLN A 71 -6.61 0.04 -13.75
CA GLN A 71 -6.29 0.94 -12.65
C GLN A 71 -6.40 2.41 -13.06
N SER A 72 -5.93 2.79 -14.25
CA SER A 72 -6.02 4.17 -14.74
C SER A 72 -7.48 4.65 -14.89
N ASP A 73 -8.37 3.77 -15.36
CA ASP A 73 -9.80 4.05 -15.44
C ASP A 73 -10.41 4.26 -14.05
N PHE A 74 -10.05 3.41 -13.07
CA PHE A 74 -10.46 3.57 -11.68
C PHE A 74 -9.92 4.88 -11.06
N GLU A 75 -8.65 5.22 -11.29
CA GLU A 75 -8.08 6.48 -10.82
C GLU A 75 -8.81 7.71 -11.36
N GLY A 76 -9.40 7.64 -12.56
CA GLY A 76 -10.28 8.67 -13.10
C GLY A 76 -11.54 8.89 -12.25
N LYS A 77 -12.16 7.79 -11.80
CA LYS A 77 -13.33 7.82 -10.89
C LYS A 77 -12.92 8.33 -9.51
N ALA A 78 -11.82 7.81 -8.97
CA ALA A 78 -11.27 8.22 -7.69
C ALA A 78 -10.92 9.72 -7.65
N ALA A 79 -10.32 10.25 -8.72
CA ALA A 79 -10.04 11.69 -8.84
C ALA A 79 -11.31 12.55 -8.74
N THR A 80 -12.42 12.06 -9.32
CA THR A 80 -13.72 12.75 -9.30
C THR A 80 -14.35 12.68 -7.91
N ALA A 81 -14.33 11.51 -7.27
CA ALA A 81 -14.83 11.32 -5.91
C ALA A 81 -14.05 12.16 -4.88
N LEU A 82 -12.71 12.15 -4.94
CA LEU A 82 -11.85 12.98 -4.07
C LEU A 82 -12.16 14.47 -4.22
N LYS A 83 -12.30 14.95 -5.48
CA LYS A 83 -12.68 16.34 -5.75
C LYS A 83 -14.06 16.68 -5.17
N ARG A 84 -15.05 15.79 -5.36
CA ARG A 84 -16.40 15.98 -4.81
C ARG A 84 -16.36 16.03 -3.29
N LEU A 85 -15.59 15.16 -2.64
CA LEU A 85 -15.42 15.17 -1.19
C LEU A 85 -14.80 16.49 -0.70
N GLU A 86 -13.79 17.01 -1.40
CA GLU A 86 -13.20 18.33 -1.10
C GLU A 86 -14.23 19.47 -1.21
N GLU A 87 -15.08 19.46 -2.23
CA GLU A 87 -16.05 20.53 -2.51
C GLU A 87 -17.28 20.47 -1.58
N THR A 88 -17.72 19.27 -1.21
CA THR A 88 -19.01 19.06 -0.54
C THR A 88 -18.89 18.64 0.92
N SER A 89 -17.75 18.09 1.34
CA SER A 89 -17.60 17.40 2.63
C SER A 89 -18.61 16.25 2.85
N ASP A 90 -19.26 15.78 1.79
CA ASP A 90 -20.21 14.68 1.83
C ASP A 90 -19.51 13.34 1.55
N PHE A 91 -19.35 12.54 2.61
CA PHE A 91 -18.75 11.21 2.54
C PHE A 91 -19.82 10.11 2.59
N SER A 92 -20.67 10.08 1.57
CA SER A 92 -21.75 9.12 1.43
C SER A 92 -21.91 8.63 -0.02
N GLY A 93 -22.73 7.57 -0.20
CA GLY A 93 -23.05 6.98 -1.51
C GLY A 93 -21.81 6.66 -2.34
N GLU A 94 -21.90 6.90 -3.65
CA GLU A 94 -20.82 6.59 -4.61
C GLU A 94 -19.48 7.25 -4.25
N THR A 95 -19.49 8.47 -3.67
CA THR A 95 -18.26 9.14 -3.22
C THR A 95 -17.54 8.31 -2.16
N LYS A 96 -18.30 7.80 -1.17
CA LYS A 96 -17.77 6.93 -0.13
C LYS A 96 -17.26 5.63 -0.75
N ASP A 97 -18.06 4.98 -1.58
CA ASP A 97 -17.73 3.66 -2.16
C ASP A 97 -16.41 3.71 -2.94
N VAL A 98 -16.25 4.68 -3.84
CA VAL A 98 -15.04 4.82 -4.65
C VAL A 98 -13.81 5.18 -3.81
N ILE A 99 -13.97 6.01 -2.77
CA ILE A 99 -12.84 6.37 -1.89
C ILE A 99 -12.45 5.18 -1.00
N LEU A 100 -13.39 4.37 -0.52
CA LEU A 100 -13.06 3.16 0.25
C LEU A 100 -12.35 2.11 -0.62
N GLU A 101 -12.74 1.96 -1.89
CA GLU A 101 -12.00 1.13 -2.84
C GLU A 101 -10.57 1.67 -3.09
N LEU A 102 -10.41 3.00 -3.19
CA LEU A 102 -9.09 3.63 -3.30
C LEU A 102 -8.22 3.35 -2.05
N ILE A 103 -8.80 3.44 -0.86
CA ILE A 103 -8.11 3.11 0.40
C ILE A 103 -7.71 1.63 0.39
N GLY A 104 -8.61 0.71 -0.01
CA GLY A 104 -8.32 -0.71 -0.12
C GLY A 104 -7.15 -1.00 -1.07
N MET A 105 -7.12 -0.34 -2.23
CA MET A 105 -6.02 -0.44 -3.19
C MET A 105 -4.71 0.06 -2.58
N LEU A 106 -4.69 1.27 -1.99
CA LEU A 106 -3.48 1.87 -1.42
C LEU A 106 -2.97 1.13 -0.17
N ALA A 107 -3.83 0.39 0.52
CA ALA A 107 -3.45 -0.41 1.69
C ALA A 107 -2.63 -1.65 1.31
N ILE A 108 -2.80 -2.20 0.11
CA ILE A 108 -2.20 -3.48 -0.29
C ILE A 108 -1.21 -3.37 -1.46
N LYS A 109 -1.29 -2.30 -2.25
CA LYS A 109 -0.60 -2.19 -3.53
C LYS A 109 0.65 -1.33 -3.44
N SER A 110 1.69 -1.84 -2.79
CA SER A 110 3.03 -1.22 -2.75
C SER A 110 4.13 -2.27 -2.94
N PRO A 111 5.34 -1.87 -3.40
CA PRO A 111 6.49 -2.77 -3.46
C PRO A 111 6.78 -3.43 -2.11
N GLU A 112 6.71 -2.66 -1.03
CA GLU A 112 6.95 -3.13 0.33
C GLU A 112 5.89 -4.13 0.79
N MET A 113 4.62 -3.93 0.41
CA MET A 113 3.55 -4.87 0.72
C MET A 113 3.67 -6.16 -0.10
N ARG A 114 4.07 -6.08 -1.38
CA ARG A 114 4.40 -7.29 -2.18
C ARG A 114 5.49 -8.11 -1.53
N GLU A 115 6.56 -7.46 -1.07
CA GLU A 115 7.63 -8.13 -0.34
C GLU A 115 7.12 -8.76 0.96
N HIS A 116 6.29 -8.03 1.71
CA HIS A 116 5.69 -8.52 2.95
C HIS A 116 4.82 -9.77 2.73
N LEU A 117 3.96 -9.76 1.70
CA LEU A 117 3.09 -10.88 1.36
C LEU A 117 3.85 -12.07 0.75
N ALA A 118 4.96 -11.83 0.05
CA ALA A 118 5.76 -12.88 -0.55
C ALA A 118 6.60 -13.66 0.48
N LYS A 119 7.08 -13.00 1.54
CA LYS A 119 7.98 -13.61 2.55
C LYS A 119 7.43 -14.92 3.15
N PRO A 120 6.19 -14.98 3.67
CA PRO A 120 5.65 -16.24 4.20
C PRO A 120 5.55 -17.34 3.14
N GLN A 121 5.20 -17.00 1.89
CA GLN A 121 5.10 -17.97 0.80
C GLN A 121 6.46 -18.57 0.46
N ILE A 122 7.51 -17.73 0.39
CA ILE A 122 8.89 -18.17 0.18
C ILE A 122 9.36 -19.08 1.32
N GLN A 123 9.02 -18.75 2.58
CA GLN A 123 9.35 -19.59 3.73
C GLN A 123 8.65 -20.95 3.68
N ILE A 124 7.36 -20.98 3.33
CA ILE A 124 6.59 -22.22 3.14
C ILE A 124 7.19 -23.06 2.01
N ALA A 125 7.48 -22.44 0.86
CA ALA A 125 8.10 -23.12 -0.27
C ALA A 125 9.45 -23.74 0.10
N ASN A 126 10.31 -22.99 0.80
CA ASN A 126 11.59 -23.51 1.30
C ASN A 126 11.42 -24.70 2.24
N HIS A 127 10.41 -24.68 3.11
CA HIS A 127 10.13 -25.81 3.99
C HIS A 127 9.64 -27.04 3.23
N ILE A 128 8.76 -26.85 2.23
CA ILE A 128 8.29 -27.93 1.34
C ILE A 128 9.48 -28.54 0.57
N MET A 129 10.38 -27.71 0.04
CA MET A 129 11.59 -28.19 -0.63
C MET A 129 12.50 -28.97 0.32
N ALA A 130 12.72 -28.46 1.54
CA ALA A 130 13.51 -29.18 2.54
C ALA A 130 12.96 -30.59 2.81
N MET A 131 11.65 -30.72 3.03
CA MET A 131 10.98 -32.01 3.24
C MET A 131 11.07 -32.94 2.02
N THR A 132 11.04 -32.36 0.82
CA THR A 132 11.14 -33.09 -0.45
C THR A 132 12.54 -33.70 -0.61
N PHE A 133 13.60 -32.96 -0.25
CA PHE A 133 14.99 -33.39 -0.38
C PHE A 133 15.49 -34.28 0.78
N GLU A 134 14.63 -34.61 1.76
CA GLU A 134 14.96 -35.58 2.82
C GLU A 134 15.26 -36.99 2.27
N SER A 135 14.64 -37.37 1.15
CA SER A 135 14.79 -38.70 0.55
C SER A 135 14.58 -38.67 -0.96
N LYS A 136 15.27 -39.55 -1.68
CA LYS A 136 15.14 -39.69 -3.13
C LYS A 136 13.72 -40.04 -3.55
N GLU A 137 13.05 -40.91 -2.81
CA GLU A 137 11.70 -41.39 -3.09
C GLU A 137 10.67 -40.25 -3.07
N ARG A 138 10.78 -39.31 -2.11
CA ARG A 138 9.90 -38.14 -2.04
C ARG A 138 10.09 -37.20 -3.22
N TRP A 139 11.34 -36.94 -3.59
CA TRP A 139 11.65 -36.12 -4.75
C TRP A 139 11.13 -36.75 -6.05
N GLU A 140 11.41 -38.04 -6.29
CA GLU A 140 10.91 -38.76 -7.47
C GLU A 140 9.37 -38.77 -7.53
N SER A 141 8.72 -38.98 -6.38
CA SER A 141 7.26 -38.91 -6.27
C SER A 141 6.72 -37.52 -6.62
N GLN A 142 7.38 -36.45 -6.18
CA GLN A 142 6.94 -35.08 -6.45
C GLN A 142 7.17 -34.68 -7.91
N VAL A 143 8.31 -35.06 -8.50
CA VAL A 143 8.56 -34.89 -9.94
C VAL A 143 7.52 -35.62 -10.77
N ALA A 144 7.20 -36.87 -10.43
CA ALA A 144 6.19 -37.65 -11.13
C ALA A 144 4.79 -37.01 -11.02
N GLN A 145 4.42 -36.53 -9.84
CA GLN A 145 3.14 -35.85 -9.62
C GLN A 145 3.02 -34.56 -10.45
N ILE A 146 4.06 -33.71 -10.43
CA ILE A 146 4.05 -32.46 -11.21
C ILE A 146 3.98 -32.75 -12.70
N LYS A 147 4.75 -33.72 -13.20
CA LYS A 147 4.70 -34.14 -14.60
C LYS A 147 3.33 -34.67 -15.00
N GLN A 148 2.63 -35.36 -14.10
CA GLN A 148 1.26 -35.81 -14.33
C GLN A 148 0.27 -34.63 -14.40
N ASP A 149 0.43 -33.64 -13.53
CA ASP A 149 -0.52 -32.53 -13.40
C ASP A 149 -0.31 -31.44 -14.46
N THR A 150 0.93 -31.14 -14.82
CA THR A 150 1.28 -30.02 -15.73
C THR A 150 1.80 -30.49 -17.09
N GLY A 151 2.22 -31.75 -17.21
CA GLY A 151 2.93 -32.25 -18.39
C GLY A 151 4.41 -31.86 -18.44
N GLU A 152 4.92 -31.09 -17.47
CA GLU A 152 6.29 -30.60 -17.45
C GLU A 152 7.19 -31.49 -16.57
N ASP A 153 8.35 -31.88 -17.10
CA ASP A 153 9.35 -32.61 -16.35
C ASP A 153 10.30 -31.63 -15.63
N ILE A 154 9.96 -31.31 -14.38
CA ILE A 154 10.72 -30.33 -13.60
C ILE A 154 12.11 -30.80 -13.16
N ALA A 155 12.44 -32.08 -13.32
CA ALA A 155 13.80 -32.54 -13.07
C ALA A 155 14.75 -32.04 -14.16
N ASP A 156 14.25 -31.86 -15.40
CA ASP A 156 15.00 -31.37 -16.57
C ASP A 156 16.39 -32.02 -16.73
N GLY A 157 16.47 -33.32 -16.45
CA GLY A 157 17.72 -34.11 -16.52
C GLY A 157 18.66 -34.00 -15.32
N ILE A 158 18.33 -33.19 -14.30
CA ILE A 158 19.07 -33.06 -13.05
C ILE A 158 18.72 -34.23 -12.12
N THR A 159 19.75 -34.84 -11.52
CA THR A 159 19.58 -35.93 -10.55
C THR A 159 19.13 -35.43 -9.17
N PHE A 160 18.61 -36.33 -8.34
CA PHE A 160 18.28 -36.04 -6.95
C PHE A 160 19.50 -35.47 -6.18
N GLU A 161 20.66 -36.10 -6.35
CA GLU A 161 21.89 -35.73 -5.67
C GLU A 161 22.36 -34.31 -6.05
N GLU A 162 22.27 -33.95 -7.33
CA GLU A 162 22.59 -32.62 -7.83
C GLU A 162 21.60 -31.56 -7.32
N MET A 163 20.28 -31.83 -7.37
CA MET A 163 19.27 -30.92 -6.84
C MET A 163 19.41 -30.71 -5.33
N LYS A 164 19.68 -31.79 -4.57
CA LYS A 164 19.90 -31.71 -3.13
C LYS A 164 21.13 -30.89 -2.78
N ASP A 165 22.23 -31.08 -3.51
CA ASP A 165 23.45 -30.30 -3.32
C ASP A 165 23.24 -28.81 -3.63
N MET A 166 22.52 -28.49 -4.71
CA MET A 166 22.12 -27.12 -5.02
C MET A 166 21.27 -26.52 -3.90
N PHE A 167 20.35 -27.31 -3.34
CA PHE A 167 19.51 -26.88 -2.24
C PHE A 167 20.32 -26.55 -0.98
N GLU A 168 21.18 -27.48 -0.56
CA GLU A 168 21.99 -27.35 0.67
C GLU A 168 23.00 -26.20 0.61
N ARG A 169 23.51 -25.86 -0.58
CA ARG A 169 24.42 -24.73 -0.79
C ARG A 169 23.71 -23.40 -1.02
N GLY A 170 22.37 -23.38 -1.08
CA GLY A 170 21.58 -22.18 -1.37
C GLY A 170 21.80 -21.66 -2.79
N ALA A 171 22.05 -22.55 -3.76
CA ALA A 171 22.35 -22.22 -5.16
C ALA A 171 21.10 -21.96 -6.03
N PHE A 172 19.98 -21.57 -5.42
CA PHE A 172 18.72 -21.29 -6.11
C PHE A 172 18.00 -20.11 -5.43
N GLU A 173 17.21 -19.38 -6.21
CA GLU A 173 16.37 -18.27 -5.73
C GLU A 173 14.90 -18.68 -5.81
N VAL A 174 14.19 -18.57 -4.69
CA VAL A 174 12.75 -18.78 -4.63
C VAL A 174 12.08 -17.43 -4.66
N SER A 175 11.20 -17.24 -5.65
CA SER A 175 10.43 -16.01 -5.78
C SER A 175 8.95 -16.33 -6.03
N VAL A 176 8.10 -15.38 -5.66
CA VAL A 176 6.68 -15.41 -6.01
C VAL A 176 6.50 -14.65 -7.30
N SER A 177 5.84 -15.25 -8.29
CA SER A 177 5.62 -14.59 -9.58
C SER A 177 4.81 -13.30 -9.43
N LYS A 178 5.06 -12.34 -10.30
CA LYS A 178 4.36 -11.04 -10.25
C LYS A 178 2.87 -11.21 -10.49
N GLU A 179 2.48 -12.08 -11.39
CA GLU A 179 1.10 -12.43 -11.70
C GLU A 179 0.39 -12.96 -10.46
N HIS A 180 1.05 -13.84 -9.68
CA HIS A 180 0.51 -14.32 -8.42
C HIS A 180 0.40 -13.20 -7.38
N GLN A 181 1.41 -12.32 -7.28
CA GLN A 181 1.34 -11.15 -6.40
C GLN A 181 0.16 -10.24 -6.75
N ILE A 182 -0.04 -9.93 -8.03
CA ILE A 182 -1.17 -9.13 -8.52
C ILE A 182 -2.50 -9.82 -8.22
N TYR A 183 -2.60 -11.13 -8.42
CA TYR A 183 -3.80 -11.89 -8.07
C TYR A 183 -4.13 -11.77 -6.57
N MET A 184 -3.13 -11.93 -5.70
CA MET A 184 -3.30 -11.78 -4.25
C MET A 184 -3.67 -10.34 -3.86
N GLU A 185 -3.11 -9.33 -4.52
CA GLU A 185 -3.50 -7.93 -4.35
C GLU A 185 -4.98 -7.71 -4.67
N LEU A 186 -5.49 -8.27 -5.78
CA LEU A 186 -6.89 -8.12 -6.18
C LEU A 186 -7.85 -8.75 -5.17
N LEU A 187 -7.55 -9.97 -4.70
CA LEU A 187 -8.33 -10.65 -3.66
C LEU A 187 -8.31 -9.86 -2.34
N GLY A 188 -7.13 -9.42 -1.91
CA GLY A 188 -6.96 -8.66 -0.68
C GLY A 188 -7.64 -7.29 -0.75
N MET A 189 -7.54 -6.60 -1.89
CA MET A 189 -8.21 -5.31 -2.13
C MET A 189 -9.73 -5.44 -1.98
N GLN A 190 -10.34 -6.45 -2.61
CA GLN A 190 -11.78 -6.71 -2.46
C GLN A 190 -12.12 -6.91 -0.98
N ARG A 191 -11.38 -7.78 -0.29
CA ARG A 191 -11.66 -8.10 1.11
C ARG A 191 -11.48 -6.91 2.05
N ILE A 192 -10.44 -6.11 1.85
CA ILE A 192 -10.20 -4.90 2.62
C ILE A 192 -11.33 -3.91 2.38
N THR A 193 -11.74 -3.69 1.13
CA THR A 193 -12.83 -2.77 0.78
C THR A 193 -14.13 -3.17 1.48
N GLU A 194 -14.52 -4.45 1.44
CA GLU A 194 -15.68 -4.97 2.17
C GLU A 194 -15.63 -4.66 3.67
N LEU A 195 -14.46 -4.81 4.30
CA LEU A 195 -14.24 -4.53 5.72
C LEU A 195 -14.25 -3.02 6.02
N LEU A 196 -13.79 -2.18 5.09
CA LEU A 196 -13.87 -0.73 5.22
C LEU A 196 -15.31 -0.23 5.19
N HIS A 197 -16.20 -0.88 4.42
CA HIS A 197 -17.63 -0.57 4.40
C HIS A 197 -18.35 -0.90 5.70
N GLN A 198 -17.81 -1.80 6.53
CA GLN A 198 -18.37 -2.15 7.83
C GLN A 198 -18.04 -1.13 8.94
N ARG A 199 -17.27 -0.09 8.60
CA ARG A 199 -16.86 0.97 9.53
C ARG A 199 -17.74 2.20 9.39
N ASN A 200 -17.84 2.93 10.49
CA ASN A 200 -18.34 4.29 10.53
C ASN A 200 -17.18 5.26 10.33
N TRP A 201 -17.43 6.34 9.62
CA TRP A 201 -16.42 7.23 9.09
C TRP A 201 -16.65 8.66 9.52
N VAL A 202 -15.62 9.24 10.12
CA VAL A 202 -15.54 10.67 10.44
C VAL A 202 -14.63 11.35 9.44
N LEU A 203 -15.17 12.33 8.72
CA LEU A 203 -14.40 13.27 7.91
C LEU A 203 -13.87 14.40 8.80
N LEU A 204 -12.56 14.53 8.84
CA LEU A 204 -11.85 15.59 9.54
C LEU A 204 -11.47 16.71 8.58
N LYS A 205 -11.77 17.95 8.96
CA LYS A 205 -11.45 19.16 8.20
C LYS A 205 -10.45 20.02 8.97
N THR A 206 -9.39 20.48 8.32
CA THR A 206 -8.48 21.42 8.99
C THR A 206 -9.16 22.77 9.18
N GLY A 207 -9.17 23.27 10.42
CA GLY A 207 -9.60 24.63 10.73
C GLY A 207 -8.49 25.67 10.47
N GLU A 208 -8.85 26.95 10.54
CA GLU A 208 -7.87 28.04 10.46
C GLU A 208 -6.80 27.89 11.56
N GLY A 209 -5.52 27.96 11.19
CA GLY A 209 -4.41 27.81 12.13
C GLY A 209 -4.12 26.38 12.61
N ALA A 210 -4.90 25.36 12.19
CA ALA A 210 -4.66 23.97 12.55
C ALA A 210 -3.40 23.38 11.90
N GLY A 211 -3.01 23.90 10.73
CA GLY A 211 -1.96 23.34 9.89
C GLY A 211 -2.53 22.37 8.85
N GLU A 212 -1.65 21.61 8.23
CA GLU A 212 -1.97 20.71 7.11
C GLU A 212 -1.76 19.24 7.52
N PHE A 213 -2.65 18.36 7.06
CA PHE A 213 -2.40 16.92 7.07
C PHE A 213 -1.29 16.56 6.06
N ILE A 214 -0.60 15.46 6.33
CA ILE A 214 0.42 14.89 5.44
C ILE A 214 0.05 13.47 5.04
N THR A 215 0.72 12.95 4.01
CA THR A 215 0.66 11.54 3.64
C THR A 215 2.07 10.96 3.53
N THR A 216 2.17 9.69 3.16
CA THR A 216 3.43 8.95 3.08
C THR A 216 3.39 7.98 1.89
N ASP A 217 4.46 7.20 1.73
CA ASP A 217 4.48 6.04 0.84
C ASP A 217 3.67 4.84 1.36
N ASN A 218 3.10 4.94 2.55
CA ASN A 218 2.14 3.99 3.14
C ASN A 218 0.94 4.77 3.72
N PRO A 219 0.00 5.24 2.88
CA PRO A 219 -0.98 6.25 3.26
C PRO A 219 -2.15 5.72 4.09
N VAL A 220 -2.29 4.39 4.24
CA VAL A 220 -3.38 3.78 5.01
C VAL A 220 -2.81 3.28 6.34
N SER A 221 -3.12 3.98 7.41
CA SER A 221 -2.67 3.60 8.76
C SER A 221 -3.77 2.81 9.45
N LEU A 222 -3.49 1.55 9.75
CA LEU A 222 -4.34 0.68 10.55
C LEU A 222 -3.67 0.51 11.92
N THR A 223 -4.34 0.95 12.98
CA THR A 223 -3.81 0.87 14.35
C THR A 223 -4.86 0.34 15.32
N TRP A 224 -4.41 -0.21 16.44
CA TRP A 224 -5.27 -0.37 17.61
C TRP A 224 -5.70 1.02 18.15
N HIS A 225 -6.88 1.08 18.76
CA HIS A 225 -7.33 2.30 19.46
C HIS A 225 -6.49 2.54 20.72
N ASP A 226 -6.19 1.47 21.46
CA ASP A 226 -5.29 1.49 22.61
C ASP A 226 -3.92 0.93 22.21
N SER A 227 -2.84 1.68 22.43
CA SER A 227 -1.49 1.16 22.15
C SER A 227 -1.05 0.10 23.18
N ALA A 228 -1.71 0.00 24.33
CA ALA A 228 -1.42 -1.05 25.32
C ALA A 228 -1.88 -2.44 24.86
N SER A 229 -2.86 -2.54 23.96
CA SER A 229 -3.29 -3.83 23.36
C SER A 229 -2.37 -4.31 22.23
N ALA A 230 -1.38 -3.51 21.83
CA ALA A 230 -0.53 -3.75 20.65
C ALA A 230 0.59 -4.77 20.87
N SER A 231 0.83 -5.28 22.08
CA SER A 231 2.14 -5.89 22.40
C SER A 231 2.44 -7.24 21.74
N PHE A 232 1.48 -7.93 21.11
CA PHE A 232 1.76 -9.24 20.46
C PHE A 232 1.02 -9.53 19.15
N ILE A 233 0.05 -8.71 18.75
CA ILE A 233 -0.79 -8.98 17.56
C ILE A 233 -0.89 -7.72 16.71
N SER A 234 -0.53 -7.84 15.42
CA SER A 234 -0.73 -6.77 14.45
C SER A 234 -2.23 -6.49 14.26
N PRO A 235 -2.65 -5.22 14.12
CA PRO A 235 -4.06 -4.91 13.90
C PRO A 235 -4.52 -5.46 12.54
N GLY A 236 -5.80 -5.85 12.47
CA GLY A 236 -6.43 -6.36 11.26
C GLY A 236 -7.67 -5.55 10.90
N PHE A 237 -7.96 -5.40 9.60
CA PHE A 237 -9.08 -4.60 9.12
C PHE A 237 -10.45 -5.08 9.64
N GLY A 238 -10.57 -6.36 9.98
CA GLY A 238 -11.79 -6.96 10.55
C GLY A 238 -11.75 -7.16 12.06
N LEU A 239 -10.68 -6.73 12.76
CA LEU A 239 -10.62 -6.86 14.21
C LEU A 239 -11.32 -5.67 14.89
N PRO A 240 -12.12 -5.89 15.94
CA PRO A 240 -12.71 -4.80 16.73
C PRO A 240 -11.61 -3.93 17.37
N ASP A 241 -11.98 -2.76 17.89
CA ASP A 241 -11.05 -1.83 18.55
C ASP A 241 -9.85 -1.39 17.69
N THR A 242 -10.02 -1.42 16.37
CA THR A 242 -9.07 -0.89 15.40
C THR A 242 -9.61 0.38 14.73
N MET A 243 -8.68 1.26 14.40
CA MET A 243 -8.91 2.51 13.70
C MET A 243 -8.16 2.50 12.36
N VAL A 244 -8.84 2.90 11.30
CA VAL A 244 -8.22 3.22 10.01
C VAL A 244 -8.11 4.73 9.89
N TYR A 245 -6.90 5.25 9.73
CA TYR A 245 -6.64 6.65 9.43
C TYR A 245 -6.13 6.78 7.99
N PHE A 246 -6.79 7.65 7.22
CA PHE A 246 -6.41 7.94 5.84
C PHE A 246 -6.45 9.46 5.59
N PRO A 247 -5.30 10.12 5.41
CA PRO A 247 -5.27 11.52 4.98
C PRO A 247 -5.73 11.58 3.51
N VAL A 248 -6.78 12.36 3.23
CA VAL A 248 -7.37 12.49 1.89
C VAL A 248 -6.64 13.56 1.07
N SER A 249 -6.35 14.68 1.72
CA SER A 249 -5.57 15.80 1.18
C SER A 249 -4.92 16.56 2.32
N LYS A 250 -4.21 17.65 2.02
CA LYS A 250 -3.64 18.52 3.07
C LYS A 250 -4.68 19.16 4.00
N ASN A 251 -5.96 19.14 3.62
CA ASN A 251 -7.06 19.76 4.38
C ASN A 251 -8.10 18.76 4.90
N LEU A 252 -8.12 17.54 4.38
CA LEU A 252 -9.11 16.53 4.73
C LEU A 252 -8.44 15.23 5.15
N ALA A 253 -9.02 14.56 6.13
CA ALA A 253 -8.67 13.20 6.49
C ALA A 253 -9.89 12.39 6.90
N LEU A 254 -9.79 11.07 6.83
CA LEU A 254 -10.83 10.13 7.21
C LEU A 254 -10.35 9.26 8.37
N VAL A 255 -11.24 9.05 9.33
CA VAL A 255 -11.05 8.11 10.44
C VAL A 255 -12.20 7.11 10.41
N GLY A 256 -11.88 5.83 10.26
CA GLY A 256 -12.81 4.72 10.15
C GLY A 256 -12.73 3.78 11.35
N GLU A 257 -13.81 3.67 12.12
CA GLU A 257 -13.91 2.86 13.34
C GLU A 257 -15.19 2.04 13.37
N PHE A 258 -15.23 0.98 14.17
CA PHE A 258 -16.46 0.21 14.41
C PHE A 258 -17.31 0.86 15.49
N ASN A 259 -18.64 0.73 15.37
CA ASN A 259 -19.60 1.15 16.40
C ASN A 259 -19.48 2.63 16.80
N ARG A 260 -19.17 3.50 15.84
CA ARG A 260 -19.13 4.97 15.98
C ARG A 260 -20.23 5.60 15.12
N GLU A 261 -20.41 6.90 15.22
CA GLU A 261 -21.31 7.62 14.32
C GLU A 261 -20.53 8.17 13.12
N ASP A 262 -21.13 8.09 11.93
CA ASP A 262 -20.64 8.83 10.77
C ASP A 262 -20.73 10.33 11.04
N GLY A 263 -19.81 11.12 10.52
CA GLY A 263 -19.92 12.57 10.68
C GLY A 263 -18.79 13.39 10.07
N VAL A 264 -18.92 14.71 10.23
CA VAL A 264 -17.90 15.69 9.85
C VAL A 264 -17.49 16.45 11.11
N ARG A 265 -16.19 16.65 11.30
CA ARG A 265 -15.61 17.35 12.45
C ARG A 265 -14.44 18.24 12.03
N ASP A 266 -14.26 19.36 12.72
CA ASP A 266 -13.07 20.19 12.56
C ASP A 266 -11.91 19.61 13.40
N ALA A 267 -10.74 19.54 12.79
CA ALA A 267 -9.50 19.15 13.42
C ALA A 267 -8.73 20.41 13.84
N ASN A 268 -8.51 20.54 15.15
CA ASN A 268 -7.65 21.57 15.69
C ASN A 268 -6.16 21.24 15.47
N LYS A 269 -5.28 22.20 15.77
CA LYS A 269 -3.83 22.06 15.60
C LYS A 269 -3.23 20.83 16.27
N HIS A 270 -3.73 20.47 17.46
CA HIS A 270 -3.20 19.35 18.21
C HIS A 270 -3.62 18.01 17.60
N LEU A 271 -4.88 17.88 17.18
CA LEU A 271 -5.37 16.69 16.49
C LEU A 271 -4.65 16.47 15.15
N VAL A 272 -4.45 17.52 14.35
CA VAL A 272 -3.65 17.46 13.12
C VAL A 272 -2.24 16.94 13.41
N ALA A 273 -1.58 17.46 14.47
CA ALA A 273 -0.24 17.02 14.84
C ALA A 273 -0.19 15.54 15.28
N ILE A 274 -1.18 15.06 16.04
CA ILE A 274 -1.29 13.65 16.46
C ILE A 274 -1.43 12.75 15.24
N LEU A 275 -2.34 13.10 14.32
CA LEU A 275 -2.62 12.30 13.13
C LEU A 275 -1.44 12.30 12.14
N ASN A 276 -0.74 13.43 12.02
CA ASN A 276 0.51 13.51 11.28
C ASN A 276 1.59 12.60 11.90
N SER A 277 1.73 12.55 13.23
CA SER A 277 2.66 11.60 13.87
C SER A 277 2.31 10.15 13.57
N LYS A 278 1.03 9.78 13.66
CA LYS A 278 0.57 8.42 13.36
C LYS A 278 0.93 7.99 11.95
N ILE A 279 0.71 8.83 10.94
CA ILE A 279 1.04 8.45 9.56
C ILE A 279 2.54 8.47 9.29
N ILE A 280 3.33 9.33 9.97
CA ILE A 280 4.80 9.27 9.91
C ILE A 280 5.30 7.92 10.41
N GLU A 281 4.79 7.44 11.55
CA GLU A 281 5.13 6.13 12.10
C GLU A 281 4.72 4.97 11.18
N ASN A 282 3.68 5.17 10.36
CA ASN A 282 3.22 4.19 9.37
C ASN A 282 4.07 4.15 8.09
N SER A 283 4.90 5.18 7.83
CA SER A 283 5.67 5.29 6.57
C SER A 283 6.68 4.16 6.39
N TYR A 284 6.93 3.78 5.14
CA TYR A 284 8.05 2.89 4.81
C TYR A 284 9.35 3.69 4.75
N GLN A 285 9.33 4.85 4.09
CA GLN A 285 10.52 5.67 3.89
C GLN A 285 10.22 7.16 3.76
N ARG A 286 9.11 7.55 3.14
CA ARG A 286 8.91 8.92 2.66
C ARG A 286 7.68 9.56 3.28
N VAL A 287 7.85 10.80 3.74
CA VAL A 287 6.76 11.70 4.08
C VAL A 287 6.53 12.67 2.92
N LEU A 288 5.26 12.88 2.57
CA LEU A 288 4.81 13.66 1.44
C LEU A 288 3.86 14.76 1.95
N ALA A 289 4.19 16.01 1.66
CA ALA A 289 3.45 17.16 2.16
C ALA A 289 3.46 18.31 1.17
N SER A 290 2.52 19.25 1.31
CA SER A 290 2.52 20.51 0.54
C SER A 290 3.72 21.38 0.90
N LYS A 291 4.07 21.41 2.18
CA LYS A 291 5.20 22.16 2.73
C LYS A 291 5.85 21.37 3.85
N SER A 292 7.11 21.64 4.17
CA SER A 292 7.84 20.93 5.23
C SER A 292 7.61 21.49 6.65
N ASN A 293 6.78 22.52 6.83
CA ASN A 293 6.50 23.15 8.13
C ASN A 293 5.18 22.68 8.76
N PHE A 294 4.72 21.47 8.44
CA PHE A 294 3.57 20.85 9.11
C PHE A 294 3.89 20.53 10.58
N ASN A 295 2.86 20.47 11.42
CA ASN A 295 2.99 20.09 12.82
C ASN A 295 2.95 18.57 12.98
N TYR A 296 3.77 18.03 13.88
CA TYR A 296 3.68 16.66 14.36
C TYR A 296 4.08 16.61 15.84
N ILE A 297 3.67 15.56 16.55
CA ILE A 297 4.13 15.24 17.91
C ILE A 297 5.38 14.36 17.83
N ALA A 298 6.52 14.88 18.28
CA ALA A 298 7.78 14.14 18.34
C ALA A 298 7.83 13.20 19.54
N LYS A 299 8.85 12.33 19.56
CA LYS A 299 9.15 11.49 20.74
C LYS A 299 9.30 12.38 21.98
N GLY A 300 8.58 12.04 23.05
CA GLY A 300 8.49 12.85 24.27
C GLY A 300 7.27 13.77 24.32
N GLY A 301 6.36 13.72 23.33
CA GLY A 301 5.07 14.42 23.38
C GLY A 301 5.13 15.90 22.98
N VAL A 302 6.29 16.39 22.53
CA VAL A 302 6.49 17.79 22.15
C VAL A 302 6.12 18.00 20.69
N MET A 303 5.33 19.05 20.41
CA MET A 303 5.01 19.43 19.05
C MET A 303 6.24 20.03 18.34
N GLN A 304 6.56 19.51 17.16
CA GLN A 304 7.65 19.98 16.31
C GLN A 304 7.17 20.22 14.87
N LEU A 305 8.04 20.86 14.06
CA LEU A 305 7.80 21.10 12.65
C LEU A 305 8.46 20.01 11.80
N GLY A 306 7.82 19.59 10.72
CA GLY A 306 8.29 18.52 9.83
C GLY A 306 9.72 18.67 9.30
N ASN A 307 10.26 19.90 9.24
CA ASN A 307 11.65 20.18 8.89
C ASN A 307 12.67 19.47 9.80
N THR A 308 12.30 19.04 11.00
CA THR A 308 13.19 18.36 11.95
C THR A 308 13.31 16.85 11.72
N LEU A 309 12.55 16.27 10.78
CA LEU A 309 12.52 14.82 10.53
C LEU A 309 13.75 14.29 9.77
N VAL A 310 14.44 15.17 9.03
CA VAL A 310 15.57 14.83 8.16
C VAL A 310 16.77 15.73 8.39
#